data_AF-A0A7Y2GYH1-F1
#
_entry.id   AF-A0A7Y2GYH1-F1
#
_cell.length_a   1.000
_cell.length_b   1.000
_cell.length_c   1.000
_cell.angle_alpha   90.00
_cell.angle_beta   90.00
_cell.angle_gamma   90.00
#
_symmetry.space_group_name_H-M   'P 1'
#
loop_
_entity.id
_entity.type
_entity.pdbx_description
1 polymer ?
#
loop_
_entity_poly.entity_id
_entity_poly.type
_entity_poly.pdbx_seq_one_letter_code
_entity_poly.pdbx_strand_id
1 'polypeptide(L)' 'MSHNDERFSSRLGLLLSVLGIAVGTGNIWRFPRIAATNSGDQGAGAFLLAWIIFLLIWSIPLIIAEYALGRKGRM' A
#
# COMPACT_ATOMS: atom_id res chain seq x y z
N MET A 1 -13.80 -35.03 -7.62
CA MET A 1 -13.92 -33.62 -8.00
C MET A 1 -12.59 -32.94 -7.67
N SER A 2 -11.81 -32.54 -8.67
CA SER A 2 -10.52 -31.86 -8.42
C SER A 2 -10.78 -30.39 -8.10
N HIS A 3 -10.58 -29.99 -6.84
CA HIS A 3 -10.56 -28.58 -6.44
C HIS A 3 -9.24 -27.99 -6.97
N ASN A 4 -9.26 -27.45 -8.19
CA ASN A 4 -8.19 -26.58 -8.66
C ASN A 4 -8.29 -25.29 -7.86
N ASP A 5 -7.47 -25.15 -6.82
CA ASP A 5 -7.21 -23.84 -6.23
C ASP A 5 -6.68 -22.94 -7.34
N GLU A 6 -7.47 -21.96 -7.78
CA GLU A 6 -7.07 -20.94 -8.75
C GLU A 6 -5.97 -20.06 -8.13
N ARG A 7 -4.74 -20.58 -8.14
CA ARG A 7 -3.55 -19.84 -7.75
C ARG A 7 -3.10 -19.03 -8.95
N PHE A 8 -2.75 -17.77 -8.71
CA PHE A 8 -2.11 -16.93 -9.74
C PHE A 8 -0.94 -17.69 -10.37
N SER A 9 -1.05 -17.93 -11.68
CA SER A 9 -0.08 -18.73 -12.46
C SER A 9 1.34 -18.15 -12.41
N SER A 10 1.47 -16.83 -12.16
CA SER A 10 2.76 -16.16 -12.03
C SER A 10 2.82 -15.26 -10.80
N ARG A 11 3.96 -15.33 -10.08
CA ARG A 11 4.29 -14.41 -8.99
C ARG A 11 4.27 -12.95 -9.44
N LEU A 12 4.62 -12.68 -10.70
CA LEU A 12 4.55 -11.35 -11.29
C LEU A 12 3.10 -10.88 -11.45
N GLY A 13 2.20 -11.78 -11.87
CA GLY A 13 0.77 -11.48 -11.97
C GLY A 13 0.17 -11.13 -10.61
N LEU A 14 0.53 -11.89 -9.57
CA LEU A 14 0.14 -11.58 -8.20
C LEU A 14 0.67 -10.20 -7.75
N LEU A 15 1.96 -9.94 -7.99
CA LEU A 15 2.59 -8.67 -7.61
C LEU A 15 1.91 -7.48 -8.30
N LEU A 16 1.64 -7.60 -9.60
CA LEU A 16 0.96 -6.58 -10.40
C LEU A 16 -0.48 -6.34 -9.93
N SER A 17 -1.23 -7.39 -9.61
CA SER A 17 -2.58 -7.26 -9.04
C SER A 17 -2.58 -6.56 -7.68
N VAL A 18 -1.66 -6.93 -6.78
CA VAL A 18 -1.52 -6.28 -5.47
C VAL A 18 -1.07 -4.83 -5.62
N LEU A 19 -0.13 -4.54 -6.54
CA LEU A 19 0.29 -3.18 -6.86
C LEU A 19 -0.85 -2.33 -7.42
N GLY A 20 -1.69 -2.90 -8.29
CA GLY A 20 -2.88 -2.20 -8.82
C GLY A 20 -3.92 -1.87 -7.76
N ILE A 21 -4.07 -2.72 -6.74
CA ILE A 21 -4.95 -2.45 -5.59
C ILE A 21 -4.31 -1.41 -4.66
N ALA A 22 -3.00 -1.51 -4.41
CA ALA A 22 -2.29 -0.61 -3.50
C ALA A 22 -2.14 0.82 -4.07
N VAL A 23 -1.92 0.95 -5.38
CA VAL A 23 -1.76 2.24 -6.08
C VAL A 23 -3.08 2.63 -6.75
N GLY A 24 -4.06 3.05 -5.94
CA GLY A 24 -5.34 3.54 -6.43
C GLY A 24 -5.31 5.00 -6.89
N THR A 25 -6.30 5.41 -7.69
CA THR A 25 -6.52 6.80 -8.13
C THR A 25 -6.49 7.80 -6.97
N GLY A 26 -7.00 7.40 -5.79
CA GLY A 26 -6.93 8.21 -4.58
C GLY A 26 -5.51 8.57 -4.14
N ASN A 27 -4.54 7.66 -4.26
CA ASN A 27 -3.16 7.93 -3.84
C ASN A 27 -2.47 8.93 -4.78
N ILE A 28 -2.80 8.89 -6.08
CA ILE A 28 -2.19 9.74 -7.11
C ILE A 28 -2.69 11.19 -7.02
N TRP A 29 -3.97 11.43 -6.69
CA TRP A 29 -4.56 12.78 -6.69
C TRP A 29 -4.66 13.41 -5.30
N ARG A 30 -4.80 12.60 -4.24
CA ARG A 30 -4.89 13.11 -2.85
C ARG A 30 -3.51 13.48 -2.32
N PHE A 31 -2.46 12.73 -2.69
CA PHE A 31 -1.11 13.00 -2.23
C PHE A 31 -0.56 14.37 -2.68
N PRO A 32 -0.65 14.78 -3.96
CA PRO A 32 -0.19 16.09 -4.40
C PRO A 32 -0.95 17.22 -3.73
N ARG A 33 -2.27 17.05 -3.52
CA ARG A 33 -3.10 18.04 -2.84
C ARG A 33 -2.66 18.22 -1.39
N ILE A 34 -2.51 17.12 -0.65
CA ILE A 34 -2.09 17.18 0.76
C ILE A 34 -0.66 17.72 0.85
N ALA A 35 0.25 17.28 -0.01
CA ALA A 35 1.61 17.80 -0.06
C ALA A 35 1.62 19.31 -0.35
N ALA A 36 0.84 19.78 -1.33
CA ALA A 36 0.74 21.21 -1.66
C ALA A 36 0.11 22.03 -0.52
N THR A 37 -0.94 21.53 0.14
CA THR A 37 -1.58 22.25 1.26
C THR A 37 -0.72 22.26 2.53
N ASN A 38 0.09 21.23 2.77
CA ASN A 38 0.98 21.15 3.94
C ASN A 38 2.38 21.74 3.68
N SER A 39 2.65 22.18 2.45
CA SER A 39 3.85 22.93 2.11
C SER A 39 3.66 24.38 2.56
N GLY A 40 4.07 24.70 3.80
CA GLY A 40 4.28 26.09 4.20
C GLY A 40 5.50 26.70 3.52
N ASP A 41 5.89 27.92 3.91
CA ASP A 41 7.02 28.69 3.32
C ASP A 41 8.38 27.95 3.32
N GLN A 42 8.50 26.86 4.09
CA GLN A 42 9.69 26.01 4.21
C GLN A 42 9.74 24.85 3.19
N GLY A 43 8.73 24.71 2.33
CA GLY A 43 8.64 23.72 1.25
C GLY A 43 8.10 22.35 1.68
N ALA A 44 7.77 21.51 0.68
CA ALA A 44 7.16 20.18 0.86
C ALA A 44 8.07 19.12 1.52
N GLY A 45 9.37 19.42 1.67
CA GLY A 45 10.39 18.44 2.05
C GLY A 45 10.20 17.84 3.45
N ALA A 46 9.86 18.67 4.45
CA ALA A 46 9.64 18.21 5.81
C ALA A 46 8.39 17.31 5.92
N PHE A 47 7.32 17.67 5.20
CA PHE A 47 6.10 16.86 5.13
C PHE A 47 6.35 15.51 4.45
N LEU A 48 7.09 15.49 3.34
CA LEU A 48 7.48 14.26 2.65
C LEU A 48 8.29 13.33 3.55
N LEU A 49 9.24 13.89 4.31
CA LEU A 49 10.08 13.11 5.22
C LEU A 49 9.25 12.46 6.34
N ALA A 50 8.38 13.25 6.98
CA ALA A 50 7.45 12.75 8.00
C ALA A 50 6.47 11.70 7.42
N TRP A 51 5.99 11.92 6.19
CA TRP A 51 5.09 11.00 5.49
C TRP A 51 5.75 9.65 5.18
N ILE A 52 7.02 9.64 4.72
CA ILE A 52 7.78 8.41 4.48
C ILE A 52 8.01 7.66 5.80
N ILE A 53 8.41 8.37 6.86
CA ILE A 53 8.62 7.74 8.18
C ILE A 53 7.33 7.13 8.69
N PHE A 54 6.20 7.83 8.56
CA PHE A 54 4.91 7.33 8.97
C PHE A 54 4.46 6.11 8.15
N LEU A 55 4.69 6.13 6.83
CA LEU A 55 4.48 4.95 5.98
C LEU A 55 5.32 3.77 6.43
N LEU A 56 6.62 3.94 6.68
CA LEU A 56 7.48 2.82 7.09
C LEU A 56 7.09 2.27 8.46
N ILE A 57 6.81 3.14 9.43
CA ILE A 57 6.48 2.72 10.79
C ILE A 57 5.08 2.14 10.88
N TRP A 58 4.12 2.61 10.07
CA TRP A 58 2.71 2.24 10.23
C TRP A 58 2.20 1.34 9.11
N SER A 59 2.56 1.61 7.85
CA SER A 59 2.11 0.80 6.71
C SER A 59 2.74 -0.60 6.69
N ILE A 60 4.03 -0.72 6.99
CA ILE A 60 4.71 -2.03 7.02
C ILE A 60 4.07 -2.97 8.06
N PRO A 61 3.94 -2.61 9.34
CA PRO A 61 3.33 -3.52 10.31
C PRO A 61 1.84 -3.76 10.02
N LEU A 62 1.11 -2.80 9.45
CA LEU A 62 -0.27 -2.99 9.07
C LEU A 62 -0.43 -4.03 7.94
N ILE A 63 0.42 -3.96 6.91
CA ILE A 63 0.44 -4.95 5.83
C ILE A 63 0.84 -6.34 6.36
N ILE A 64 1.81 -6.40 7.27
CA ILE A 64 2.19 -7.66 7.94
C ILE A 64 1.02 -8.21 8.75
N ALA A 65 0.28 -7.36 9.47
CA ALA A 65 -0.88 -7.74 10.25
C ALA A 65 -2.03 -8.24 9.35
N GLU A 66 -2.37 -7.52 8.28
CA GLU A 66 -3.36 -7.95 7.28
C GLU A 66 -2.96 -9.27 6.63
N TYR A 67 -1.68 -9.44 6.29
CA TYR A 67 -1.18 -10.69 5.72
C TYR A 67 -1.24 -11.86 6.72
N ALA A 68 -0.92 -11.61 8.00
CA ALA A 68 -1.02 -12.59 9.07
C ALA A 68 -2.48 -13.00 9.35
N LEU A 69 -3.40 -12.03 9.34
CA LEU A 69 -4.84 -12.24 9.45
C LEU A 69 -5.39 -13.00 8.25
N GLY A 70 -5.06 -12.61 7.02
CA GLY A 70 -5.48 -13.30 5.80
C GLY A 70 -4.94 -14.73 5.70
N ARG A 71 -3.74 -14.99 6.26
CA ARG A 71 -3.20 -16.35 6.38
C ARG A 71 -3.96 -17.18 7.42
N LYS A 72 -4.36 -16.59 8.56
CA LYS A 72 -5.17 -17.27 9.58
C LYS A 72 -6.63 -17.46 9.16
N GLY A 73 -7.19 -16.57 8.35
CA GLY A 73 -8.57 -16.62 7.86
C GLY A 73 -8.78 -17.59 6.68
N ARG A 74 -7.72 -18.23 6.16
CA ARG A 74 -7.80 -19.34 5.19
C ARG A 74 -7.97 -20.71 5.87
N MET A 75 -8.66 -20.74 7.02
CA MET A 75 -9.14 -21.96 7.67
C MET A 75 -10.61 -22.16 7.34
#